data_AF-A0A6J1VL50-F1
#
_entry.id   AF-A0A6J1VL50-F1
#
_cell.length_a   1.000
_cell.length_b   1.000
_cell.length_c   1.000
_cell.angle_alpha   90.00
_cell.angle_beta   90.00
_cell.angle_gamma   90.00
#
_symmetry.space_group_name_H-M   'P 1'
#
loop_
_entity.id
_entity.type
_entity.pdbx_description
1 polymer ?
#
loop_
_entity_poly.entity_id
_entity_poly.type
_entity_poly.pdbx_seq_one_letter_code
_entity_poly.pdbx_strand_id
1 'polypeptide(L)'
;MLFKGFGLGFFVVLAAVLILGIFATNYPTFLRQHYDNPKSNVRKSYCNAMMQSREMTNPNCKPLNSFIHDTKNRITAVCGSEGTPFGNRLQRSLRPFRVTTCKMRGSSILPPCEYRENTSPRYIVIGCDNGLPVHYEEGQI
;
A
#
# COMPACT_ATOMS: atom_id res chain seq x y z
N MET A 1 43.86 -20.67 -27.44
CA MET A 1 42.55 -21.11 -26.92
C MET A 1 41.91 -19.94 -26.21
N LEU A 2 40.65 -19.69 -26.53
CA LEU A 2 39.85 -18.50 -26.25
C LEU A 2 39.20 -18.63 -24.86
N PHE A 3 39.48 -17.73 -23.92
CA PHE A 3 38.60 -17.51 -22.77
C PHE A 3 38.24 -16.02 -22.68
N LYS A 4 37.07 -15.73 -23.26
CA LYS A 4 36.19 -14.59 -22.93
C LYS A 4 35.89 -14.63 -21.43
N GLY A 5 36.12 -13.53 -20.72
CA GLY A 5 35.64 -13.31 -19.35
C GLY A 5 34.88 -11.99 -19.29
N PHE A 6 33.56 -12.07 -19.41
CA PHE A 6 32.62 -10.95 -19.40
C PHE A 6 32.73 -10.12 -18.11
N GLY A 7 32.53 -8.81 -18.26
CA GLY A 7 32.89 -7.81 -17.26
C GLY A 7 32.15 -7.88 -15.93
N LEU A 8 32.90 -7.57 -14.87
CA LEU A 8 32.42 -7.28 -13.52
C LEU A 8 31.31 -6.21 -13.50
N GLY A 9 31.24 -5.36 -14.53
CA GLY A 9 30.18 -4.36 -14.70
C GLY A 9 28.80 -4.93 -14.98
N PHE A 10 28.67 -6.13 -15.55
CA PHE A 10 27.35 -6.69 -15.90
C PHE A 10 26.59 -7.19 -14.65
N PHE A 11 27.30 -7.71 -13.65
CA PHE A 11 26.72 -8.17 -12.38
C PHE A 11 26.24 -7.03 -11.50
N VAL A 12 26.95 -5.89 -11.48
CA VAL A 12 26.55 -4.70 -10.71
C VAL A 12 25.27 -4.08 -11.29
N VAL A 13 25.14 -4.05 -12.61
CA VAL A 13 23.93 -3.52 -13.27
C VAL A 13 22.74 -4.46 -13.03
N LEU A 14 22.92 -5.79 -13.09
CA LEU A 14 21.84 -6.74 -12.79
C LEU A 14 21.34 -6.63 -11.34
N ALA A 15 22.26 -6.47 -10.37
CA ALA A 15 21.92 -6.28 -8.96
C ALA A 15 21.19 -4.95 -8.72
N ALA A 16 21.59 -3.87 -9.37
CA ALA A 16 20.90 -2.58 -9.27
C ALA A 16 19.49 -2.61 -9.89
N VAL A 17 19.30 -3.33 -11.01
CA VAL A 17 17.98 -3.52 -11.62
C VAL A 17 17.07 -4.40 -10.75
N LEU A 18 17.63 -5.40 -10.05
CA LEU A 18 16.87 -6.24 -9.11
C LEU A 18 16.46 -5.51 -7.82
N ILE A 19 17.25 -4.53 -7.35
CA ILE A 19 16.88 -3.70 -6.19
C ILE A 19 15.76 -2.71 -6.54
N LEU A 20 15.66 -2.27 -7.81
CA LEU A 20 14.57 -1.40 -8.29
C LEU A 20 13.23 -2.15 -8.50
N GLY A 21 13.23 -3.49 -8.47
CA GLY A 21 12.05 -4.31 -8.75
C GLY A 21 11.17 -4.64 -7.54
N ILE A 22 11.46 -4.12 -6.34
CA ILE A 22 10.91 -4.70 -5.10
C ILE A 22 9.44 -4.32 -4.84
N PHE A 23 8.91 -3.22 -5.38
CA PHE A 23 7.45 -3.00 -5.43
C PHE A 23 7.08 -2.11 -6.62
N ALA A 24 6.91 -2.70 -7.81
CA ALA A 24 6.06 -2.05 -8.80
C ALA A 24 4.63 -2.05 -8.23
N THR A 25 4.29 -1.02 -7.45
CA THR A 25 2.95 -0.91 -6.89
C THR A 25 2.02 -0.62 -8.06
N ASN A 26 1.08 -1.53 -8.28
CA ASN A 26 0.11 -1.46 -9.36
C ASN A 26 -1.29 -1.48 -8.75
N TYR A 27 -2.30 -1.20 -9.58
CA TYR A 27 -3.69 -1.13 -9.10
C TYR A 27 -4.17 -2.40 -8.38
N PRO A 28 -3.88 -3.63 -8.84
CA PRO A 28 -4.19 -4.85 -8.08
C PRO A 28 -3.56 -4.90 -6.69
N THR A 29 -2.28 -4.50 -6.57
CA THR A 29 -1.58 -4.44 -5.29
C THR A 29 -2.18 -3.39 -4.37
N PHE A 30 -2.51 -2.21 -4.92
CA PHE A 30 -3.22 -1.16 -4.19
C PHE A 30 -4.55 -1.68 -3.62
N LEU A 31 -5.36 -2.37 -4.42
CA LEU A 31 -6.63 -2.93 -3.95
C LEU A 31 -6.42 -4.00 -2.87
N ARG A 32 -5.47 -4.92 -3.06
CA ARG A 32 -5.15 -5.94 -2.05
C ARG A 32 -4.81 -5.31 -0.70
N GLN A 33 -3.99 -4.26 -0.70
CA GLN A 33 -3.49 -3.65 0.52
C GLN A 33 -4.48 -2.63 1.12
N HIS A 34 -5.22 -1.88 0.31
CA HIS A 34 -5.90 -0.67 0.77
C HIS A 34 -7.42 -0.64 0.54
N TYR A 35 -8.03 -1.64 -0.11
CA TYR A 35 -9.47 -1.65 -0.37
C TYR A 35 -10.21 -2.67 0.50
N ASP A 36 -11.28 -2.25 1.18
CA ASP A 36 -12.23 -3.15 1.87
C ASP A 36 -13.62 -2.51 1.92
N ASN A 37 -14.47 -2.80 0.94
CA ASN A 37 -15.83 -2.24 0.88
C ASN A 37 -16.85 -3.30 0.37
N PRO A 38 -17.95 -3.57 1.12
CA PRO A 38 -18.25 -3.04 2.46
C PRO A 38 -17.19 -3.48 3.49
N LYS A 39 -17.06 -2.72 4.60
CA LYS A 39 -16.11 -3.08 5.66
C LYS A 39 -16.40 -4.51 6.15
N SER A 40 -15.40 -5.37 6.12
CA SER A 40 -15.51 -6.76 6.53
C SER A 40 -15.94 -6.88 8.00
N ASN A 41 -17.02 -7.63 8.25
CA ASN A 41 -17.50 -7.90 9.59
C ASN A 41 -16.83 -9.15 10.17
N VAL A 42 -15.84 -8.96 11.05
CA VAL A 42 -15.09 -10.06 11.68
C VAL A 42 -15.29 -10.04 13.19
N ARG A 43 -15.38 -11.22 13.81
CA ARG A 43 -15.61 -11.39 15.26
C ARG A 43 -14.39 -11.06 16.13
N LYS A 44 -13.19 -11.00 15.56
CA LYS A 44 -11.92 -10.69 16.23
C LYS A 44 -11.51 -9.24 15.94
N SER A 45 -10.25 -8.89 16.18
CA SER A 45 -9.66 -7.64 15.69
C SER A 45 -9.72 -7.58 14.15
N TYR A 46 -10.41 -6.57 13.61
CA TYR A 46 -10.47 -6.30 12.17
C TYR A 46 -9.07 -6.20 11.57
N CYS A 47 -8.19 -5.41 12.17
CA CYS A 47 -6.84 -5.24 11.65
C CYS A 47 -6.03 -6.53 11.65
N ASN A 48 -6.09 -7.36 12.70
CA ASN A 48 -5.36 -8.62 12.70
C ASN A 48 -5.84 -9.56 11.58
N ALA A 49 -7.17 -9.67 11.42
CA ALA A 49 -7.77 -10.52 10.39
C ALA A 49 -7.46 -10.01 8.98
N MET A 50 -7.61 -8.70 8.75
CA MET A 50 -7.42 -8.11 7.44
C MET A 50 -5.95 -8.11 7.02
N MET A 51 -5.03 -7.70 7.90
CA MET A 51 -3.60 -7.73 7.58
C MET A 51 -3.13 -9.14 7.21
N GLN A 52 -3.62 -10.17 7.90
CA GLN A 52 -3.32 -11.56 7.58
C GLN A 52 -3.95 -12.00 6.25
N SER A 53 -5.25 -11.76 6.06
CA SER A 53 -5.99 -12.16 4.84
C SER A 53 -5.46 -11.51 3.57
N ARG A 54 -4.79 -10.36 3.71
CA ARG A 54 -4.18 -9.62 2.60
C ARG A 54 -2.69 -9.90 2.46
N GLU A 55 -2.15 -10.90 3.14
CA GLU A 55 -0.73 -11.30 3.03
C GLU A 55 0.23 -10.16 3.35
N MET A 56 -0.05 -9.43 4.44
CA MET A 56 0.80 -8.34 4.94
C MET A 56 1.45 -8.66 6.30
N THR A 57 1.49 -9.94 6.65
CA THR A 57 2.02 -10.46 7.93
C THR A 57 3.08 -11.54 7.75
N ASN A 58 3.59 -11.78 6.53
CA ASN A 58 4.59 -12.81 6.23
C ASN A 58 5.50 -12.31 5.08
N PRO A 59 6.84 -12.45 5.17
CA PRO A 59 7.62 -12.92 6.33
C PRO A 59 7.66 -11.92 7.49
N ASN A 60 7.36 -10.65 7.20
CA ASN A 60 7.37 -9.57 8.18
C ASN A 60 5.99 -8.92 8.28
N CYS A 61 5.69 -8.41 9.46
CA CYS A 61 4.52 -7.57 9.73
C CYS A 61 4.70 -6.21 9.06
N LYS A 62 3.78 -5.83 8.16
CA LYS A 62 3.74 -4.47 7.63
C LYS A 62 3.43 -3.50 8.78
N PRO A 63 4.26 -2.48 9.08
CA PRO A 63 4.10 -1.68 10.30
C PRO A 63 2.83 -0.82 10.34
N LEU A 64 2.38 -0.34 9.18
CA LEU A 64 1.24 0.57 9.05
C LEU A 64 0.52 0.28 7.73
N ASN A 65 -0.81 0.23 7.78
CA ASN A 65 -1.62 0.08 6.59
C ASN A 65 -3.03 0.67 6.79
N SER A 66 -3.57 1.34 5.79
CA SER A 66 -4.92 1.89 5.81
C SER A 66 -5.85 1.20 4.81
N PHE A 67 -7.05 0.81 5.24
CA PHE A 67 -8.13 0.26 4.41
C PHE A 67 -9.23 1.30 4.17
N ILE A 68 -9.56 1.57 2.92
CA ILE A 68 -10.60 2.50 2.48
C ILE A 68 -11.93 1.74 2.32
N HIS A 69 -12.99 2.30 2.90
CA HIS A 69 -14.35 1.75 2.90
C HIS A 69 -15.28 2.59 2.02
N ASP A 70 -15.00 2.61 0.72
CA ASP A 70 -15.85 3.24 -0.32
C ASP A 70 -15.68 2.46 -1.63
N THR A 71 -16.48 2.77 -2.64
CA THR A 71 -16.45 2.12 -3.95
C THR A 71 -15.12 2.36 -4.67
N LYS A 72 -14.70 1.38 -5.48
CA LYS A 72 -13.50 1.51 -6.33
C LYS A 72 -13.58 2.70 -7.28
N ASN A 73 -14.78 3.01 -7.78
CA ASN A 73 -15.00 4.16 -8.66
C ASN A 73 -14.69 5.48 -7.96
N ARG A 74 -15.15 5.66 -6.71
CA ARG A 74 -14.86 6.85 -5.89
C ARG A 74 -13.36 6.99 -5.61
N ILE A 75 -12.68 5.89 -5.31
CA ILE A 75 -11.23 5.91 -5.07
C ILE A 75 -10.47 6.24 -6.37
N THR A 76 -10.87 5.64 -7.50
CA THR A 76 -10.24 5.87 -8.81
C THR A 76 -10.47 7.30 -9.29
N ALA A 77 -11.63 7.89 -9.01
CA ALA A 77 -11.93 9.28 -9.37
C ALA A 77 -10.98 10.29 -8.72
N VAL A 78 -10.32 9.96 -7.62
CA VAL A 78 -9.26 10.79 -7.01
C VAL A 78 -8.06 10.95 -7.95
N CYS A 79 -7.81 10.02 -8.86
CA CYS A 79 -6.79 10.17 -9.90
C CYS A 79 -7.20 11.11 -11.05
N GLY A 80 -8.38 11.71 -10.99
CA GLY A 80 -8.90 12.64 -11.97
C GLY A 80 -9.81 13.69 -11.34
N SER A 81 -11.10 13.63 -11.64
CA SER A 81 -12.07 14.69 -11.31
C SER A 81 -12.35 14.91 -9.82
N GLU A 82 -12.02 13.95 -8.96
CA GLU A 82 -12.23 14.05 -7.51
C GLU A 82 -10.92 14.18 -6.70
N GLY A 83 -9.81 14.49 -7.37
CA GLY A 83 -8.52 14.76 -6.75
C GLY A 83 -8.04 16.19 -6.99
N THR A 84 -7.08 16.60 -6.17
CA THR A 84 -6.26 17.79 -6.39
C THR A 84 -4.78 17.46 -6.20
N PRO A 85 -3.86 18.03 -6.99
CA PRO A 85 -2.43 17.77 -6.83
C PRO A 85 -1.95 18.01 -5.40
N PHE A 86 -1.15 17.08 -4.87
CA PHE A 86 -0.61 17.15 -3.53
C PHE A 86 0.88 16.78 -3.53
N GLY A 87 1.76 17.78 -3.48
CA GLY A 87 3.19 17.54 -3.62
C GLY A 87 3.56 16.89 -4.96
N ASN A 88 4.59 16.05 -4.96
CA ASN A 88 5.11 15.44 -6.19
C ASN A 88 4.40 14.10 -6.49
N ARG A 89 3.67 14.05 -7.62
CA ARG A 89 3.04 12.83 -8.16
C ARG A 89 1.97 12.17 -7.26
N LEU A 90 1.42 12.89 -6.29
CA LEU A 90 0.28 12.43 -5.49
C LEU A 90 -0.96 13.29 -5.74
N GLN A 91 -2.12 12.70 -5.49
CA GLN A 91 -3.43 13.33 -5.53
C GLN A 91 -4.06 13.23 -4.15
N ARG A 92 -4.56 14.36 -3.63
CA ARG A 92 -5.39 14.38 -2.43
C ARG A 92 -6.86 14.37 -2.84
N SER A 93 -7.67 13.56 -2.16
CA SER A 93 -9.11 13.55 -2.42
C SER A 93 -9.78 14.89 -2.08
N LEU A 94 -10.79 15.27 -2.85
CA LEU A 94 -11.63 16.45 -2.57
C LEU A 94 -12.67 16.21 -1.48
N ARG A 95 -12.95 14.95 -1.14
CA ARG A 95 -13.92 14.53 -0.13
C ARG A 95 -13.30 13.52 0.83
N PRO A 96 -13.77 13.46 2.08
CA PRO A 96 -13.30 12.45 3.03
C PRO A 96 -13.82 11.06 2.67
N PHE A 97 -13.00 10.05 2.98
CA PHE A 97 -13.33 8.64 2.93
C PHE A 97 -13.38 8.09 4.35
N ARG A 98 -14.21 7.07 4.60
CA ARG A 98 -14.11 6.29 5.83
C ARG A 98 -12.93 5.34 5.69
N VAL A 99 -11.95 5.44 6.58
CA VAL A 99 -10.72 4.64 6.50
C VAL A 99 -10.41 4.01 7.84
N THR A 100 -9.96 2.76 7.83
CA THR A 100 -9.43 2.06 9.01
C THR A 100 -7.91 1.92 8.89
N THR A 101 -7.15 2.56 9.77
CA THR A 101 -5.71 2.35 9.92
C THR A 101 -5.43 1.20 10.87
N CYS A 102 -4.53 0.32 10.43
CA CYS A 102 -3.94 -0.77 11.17
C CYS A 102 -2.48 -0.44 11.46
N LYS A 103 -2.19 -0.13 12.73
CA LYS A 103 -0.83 0.18 13.20
C LYS A 103 -0.31 -0.97 14.05
N MET A 104 0.83 -1.53 13.68
CA MET A 104 1.45 -2.64 14.40
C MET A 104 1.73 -2.26 15.87
N ARG A 105 1.54 -3.22 16.78
CA ARG A 105 1.91 -3.12 18.19
C ARG A 105 3.35 -3.57 18.38
N GLY A 106 4.06 -2.87 19.27
CA GLY A 106 5.46 -3.21 19.58
C GLY A 106 6.43 -2.88 18.45
N SER A 107 7.68 -3.32 18.61
CA SER A 107 8.79 -3.07 17.68
C SER A 107 9.22 -4.28 16.87
N SER A 108 8.76 -5.49 17.21
CA SER A 108 9.08 -6.70 16.45
C SER A 108 8.31 -6.70 15.13
N ILE A 109 9.05 -6.81 14.02
CA ILE A 109 8.48 -7.01 12.69
C ILE A 109 8.21 -8.49 12.38
N LEU A 110 8.61 -9.41 13.26
CA LEU A 110 8.41 -10.84 13.05
C LEU A 110 7.02 -11.27 13.59
N PRO A 111 6.35 -12.24 12.92
CA PRO A 111 5.10 -12.81 13.40
C PRO A 111 5.23 -13.44 14.80
N PRO A 112 4.14 -13.51 15.59
CA PRO A 112 2.77 -13.12 15.25
C PRO A 112 2.54 -11.60 15.27
N CYS A 113 1.81 -11.09 14.28
CA CYS A 113 1.55 -9.66 14.12
C CYS A 113 0.28 -9.24 14.87
N GLU A 114 0.40 -8.25 15.76
CA GLU A 114 -0.75 -7.61 16.38
C GLU A 114 -0.88 -6.14 15.95
N TYR A 115 -2.11 -5.69 15.77
CA TYR A 115 -2.42 -4.35 15.29
C TYR A 115 -3.40 -3.61 16.21
N ARG A 116 -3.20 -2.30 16.32
CA ARG A 116 -4.20 -1.33 16.80
C ARG A 116 -5.02 -0.84 15.62
N GLU A 117 -6.31 -0.69 15.85
CA GLU A 117 -7.26 -0.17 14.88
C GLU A 117 -7.59 1.30 15.19
N ASN A 118 -7.63 2.13 14.17
CA ASN A 118 -8.23 3.47 14.23
C ASN A 118 -9.09 3.69 12.98
N THR A 119 -10.40 3.84 13.17
CA THR A 119 -11.33 4.15 12.07
C THR A 119 -11.72 5.63 12.15
N SER A 120 -11.48 6.39 11.08
CA SER A 120 -11.89 7.79 11.00
C SER A 120 -12.25 8.21 9.57
N PRO A 121 -13.13 9.22 9.41
CA PRO A 121 -13.29 9.91 8.14
C PRO A 121 -12.09 10.84 7.90
N ARG A 122 -11.46 10.77 6.73
CA ARG A 122 -10.34 11.67 6.35
C ARG A 122 -10.14 11.76 4.85
N TYR A 123 -9.45 12.81 4.42
CA TYR A 123 -8.96 12.92 3.06
C TYR A 123 -7.83 11.90 2.84
N ILE A 124 -7.87 11.19 1.72
CA ILE A 124 -6.80 10.26 1.34
C ILE A 124 -5.84 10.96 0.40
N VAL A 125 -4.58 10.53 0.45
CA VAL A 125 -3.54 10.96 -0.50
C VAL A 125 -3.01 9.71 -1.18
N ILE A 126 -3.05 9.68 -2.50
CA ILE A 126 -2.71 8.49 -3.30
C ILE A 126 -1.82 8.86 -4.48
N GLY A 127 -0.92 7.95 -4.85
CA GLY A 127 -0.21 8.03 -6.12
C GLY A 127 -1.03 7.39 -7.24
N CYS A 128 -0.96 7.96 -8.43
CA CYS A 128 -1.73 7.52 -9.58
C CYS A 128 -0.83 7.19 -10.77
N ASP A 129 -1.14 6.12 -11.49
CA ASP A 129 -0.53 5.74 -12.75
C ASP A 129 -1.63 5.41 -13.76
N ASN A 130 -1.59 6.01 -14.95
CA ASN A 130 -2.60 5.86 -16.00
C ASN A 130 -4.06 6.00 -15.50
N GLY A 131 -4.30 6.95 -14.58
CA GLY A 131 -5.62 7.20 -13.99
C GLY A 131 -6.06 6.20 -12.92
N LEU A 132 -5.22 5.25 -12.54
CA LEU A 132 -5.49 4.25 -11.50
C LEU A 132 -4.64 4.50 -10.25
N PRO A 133 -5.18 4.25 -9.04
CA PRO A 133 -4.41 4.41 -7.82
C PRO A 133 -3.41 3.26 -7.66
N VAL A 134 -2.17 3.62 -7.40
CA VAL A 134 -1.05 2.66 -7.27
C VAL A 134 -0.33 2.76 -5.93
N HIS A 135 -0.53 3.84 -5.18
CA HIS A 135 0.11 4.06 -3.89
C HIS A 135 -0.84 4.74 -2.91
N TYR A 136 -0.75 4.42 -1.63
CA TYR A 136 -1.46 5.14 -0.55
C TYR A 136 -0.42 5.79 0.37
N GLU A 137 -0.54 7.09 0.57
CA GLU A 137 0.36 7.84 1.45
C GLU A 137 -0.12 7.71 2.91
N GLU A 138 0.65 6.96 3.70
CA GLU A 138 0.37 6.77 5.14
C GLU A 138 0.84 7.98 5.97
N GLY A 139 0.28 8.15 7.18
CA GLY A 139 0.72 9.20 8.12
C GLY A 139 -0.12 10.48 8.14
N GLN A 140 -1.15 10.58 7.29
CA GLN A 140 -2.20 11.61 7.39
C GLN A 140 -3.29 11.18 8.40
N ILE A 141 -2.89 10.86 9.64
CA ILE A 141 -3.79 10.39 10.72
C ILE A 141 -4.30 11.57 11.53
#